data_AF-Q08W11-F1
#
_entry.id   AF-Q08W11-F1
#
_cell.length_a   1.000
_cell.length_b   1.000
_cell.length_c   1.000
_cell.angle_alpha   90.00
_cell.angle_beta   90.00
_cell.angle_gamma   90.00
#
_symmetry.space_group_name_H-M   'P 1'
#
loop_
_entity.id
_entity.type
_entity.pdbx_description
1 polymer ?
#
loop_
_entity_poly.entity_id
_entity_poly.type
_entity_poly.pdbx_seq_one_letter_code
_entity_poly.pdbx_strand_id
1 'polypeptide(L)'
;MNQDVGLLVAIRLAGLFGACQVMTLREDDGKRVATRDASRAGLDWVSRYTPHRVLSEDSADRIILDTNIVRYIIQGSTNPENVLDLVDLGRLKGDHKVSIADAAWAELLEALVRHTGGMSSEEWARNVGQFGAVLDPELPILPGGRELAILSGLVASPEFKFSEVAPFYRAVWGYTSGATSAEDLLKSYTYKTEDGREYVIGPLDFSSPMKVFGERAAKWETYISNVALGIPLDLEQHVAAVRSGLAVDMPMQAVDRLGLFVHAVAHYAVEANNPARPYEADINDAVDLDILYAATLPAVVCTTDKRLQRIARNTGSSEGWRVMTPSELLAWLRNQNSQAKPSI
;
A
#
# COMPACT_ATOMS: atom_id res chain seq x y z
N MET A 1 2.68 25.90 17.08
CA MET A 1 2.33 26.12 15.66
C MET A 1 1.57 24.88 15.24
N ASN A 2 0.23 24.94 15.34
CA ASN A 2 -0.66 23.79 15.25
C ASN A 2 -0.83 23.39 13.79
N GLN A 3 -0.34 22.20 13.42
CA GLN A 3 -0.64 21.60 12.12
C GLN A 3 -1.73 20.56 12.34
N ASP A 4 -2.90 20.85 11.78
CA ASP A 4 -4.06 19.95 11.69
C ASP A 4 -3.67 18.64 10.99
N VAL A 5 -3.55 17.54 11.74
CA VAL A 5 -3.17 16.23 11.18
C VAL A 5 -4.36 15.50 10.56
N GLY A 6 -5.60 15.91 10.86
CA GLY A 6 -6.80 15.38 10.21
C GLY A 6 -6.83 15.60 8.69
N LEU A 7 -6.22 16.69 8.22
CA LEU A 7 -6.09 17.00 6.80
C LEU A 7 -4.78 16.46 6.19
N LEU A 8 -3.77 16.12 7.01
CA LEU A 8 -2.53 15.50 6.53
C LEU A 8 -2.75 14.07 6.02
N VAL A 9 -3.77 13.34 6.49
CA VAL A 9 -4.10 12.03 5.92
C VAL A 9 -4.82 12.15 4.57
N ALA A 10 -5.54 13.25 4.32
CA ALA A 10 -6.12 13.56 3.02
C ALA A 10 -5.12 14.23 2.05
N ILE A 11 -4.18 15.03 2.58
CA ILE A 11 -3.21 15.83 1.81
C ILE A 11 -1.88 15.08 1.58
N ARG A 12 -1.46 14.13 2.43
CA ARG A 12 -0.26 13.30 2.16
C ARG A 12 -0.49 12.25 1.06
N LEU A 13 -1.74 12.02 0.67
CA LEU A 13 -2.13 11.25 -0.51
C LEU A 13 -1.81 11.97 -1.84
N ALA A 14 -1.39 13.24 -1.79
CA ALA A 14 -1.03 14.04 -2.96
C ALA A 14 0.42 13.82 -3.47
N GLY A 15 1.22 12.96 -2.83
CA GLY A 15 2.66 12.84 -3.08
C GLY A 15 3.12 11.85 -4.16
N LEU A 16 2.22 11.21 -4.91
CA LEU A 16 2.58 10.20 -5.92
C LEU A 16 3.42 10.80 -7.07
N PHE A 17 3.18 12.07 -7.41
CA PHE A 17 3.96 12.78 -8.44
C PHE A 17 5.40 13.08 -8.00
N GLY A 18 5.69 13.15 -6.69
CA GLY A 18 7.05 13.37 -6.17
C GLY A 18 7.88 12.09 -6.05
N ALA A 19 7.24 10.92 -6.13
CA ALA A 19 7.93 9.64 -6.23
C ALA A 19 8.32 9.31 -7.68
N CYS A 20 7.46 9.69 -8.62
CA CYS A 20 7.67 9.47 -10.05
C CYS A 20 8.40 10.63 -10.75
N GLN A 21 8.31 11.87 -10.25
CA GLN A 21 9.33 12.87 -10.54
C GLN A 21 10.45 12.67 -9.54
N VAL A 22 11.50 11.97 -9.98
CA VAL A 22 12.83 12.04 -9.38
C VAL A 22 13.21 13.52 -9.34
N MET A 23 12.85 14.20 -8.24
CA MET A 23 13.44 15.48 -7.91
C MET A 23 14.92 15.20 -7.69
N THR A 24 15.69 15.59 -8.69
CA THR A 24 17.06 16.06 -8.55
C THR A 24 17.12 17.11 -7.43
N LEU A 25 17.20 16.65 -6.18
CA LEU A 25 17.76 17.34 -5.04
C LEU A 25 18.89 16.43 -4.55
N ARG A 26 20.10 16.61 -5.09
CA ARG A 26 21.29 17.18 -4.41
C ARG A 26 21.73 16.32 -3.21
N GLU A 27 22.95 15.80 -3.16
CA GLU A 27 24.22 16.55 -3.20
C GLU A 27 25.31 15.91 -4.10
N ASP A 28 26.27 16.74 -4.51
CA ASP A 28 27.48 16.42 -5.29
C ASP A 28 28.50 15.56 -4.49
N ASP A 29 28.14 14.37 -4.02
CA ASP A 29 29.14 13.40 -3.52
C ASP A 29 29.23 12.11 -4.34
N GLY A 30 28.34 11.92 -5.33
CA GLY A 30 28.69 11.35 -6.64
C GLY A 30 29.35 9.97 -6.63
N LYS A 31 29.19 9.17 -5.57
CA LYS A 31 29.61 7.76 -5.61
C LYS A 31 28.49 6.96 -6.25
N ARG A 32 28.47 7.03 -7.59
CA ARG A 32 27.97 5.94 -8.43
C ARG A 32 28.48 4.65 -7.79
N VAL A 33 27.59 3.76 -7.38
CA VAL A 33 28.00 2.36 -7.19
C VAL A 33 28.74 1.99 -8.46
N ALA A 34 29.96 1.46 -8.33
CA ALA A 34 30.78 1.12 -9.46
C ALA A 34 29.89 0.34 -10.43
N THR A 35 29.60 0.94 -11.58
CA THR A 35 28.65 0.48 -12.61
C THR A 35 28.86 -0.99 -12.98
N ARG A 36 30.04 -1.51 -12.68
CA ARG A 36 30.46 -2.91 -12.80
C ARG A 36 29.65 -3.89 -11.96
N ASP A 37 29.29 -3.60 -10.71
CA ASP A 37 28.58 -4.58 -9.86
C ASP A 37 27.08 -4.61 -10.17
N ALA A 38 26.47 -3.46 -10.45
CA ALA A 38 25.09 -3.39 -10.97
C ALA A 38 24.96 -4.05 -12.36
N SER A 39 25.92 -3.81 -13.26
CA SER A 39 25.95 -4.46 -14.59
C SER A 39 26.15 -5.97 -14.49
N ARG A 40 26.99 -6.46 -13.57
CA ARG A 40 27.17 -7.91 -13.31
C ARG A 40 25.90 -8.60 -12.82
N ALA A 41 24.99 -7.86 -12.20
CA ALA A 41 23.70 -8.36 -11.74
C ALA A 41 22.54 -8.09 -12.72
N GLY A 42 22.82 -7.57 -13.92
CA GLY A 42 21.77 -7.27 -14.91
C GLY A 42 20.86 -6.10 -14.55
N LEU A 43 21.37 -5.13 -13.77
CA LEU A 43 20.65 -3.92 -13.35
C LEU A 43 21.09 -2.67 -14.14
N ASP A 44 21.62 -2.87 -15.34
CA ASP A 44 22.06 -1.81 -16.27
C ASP A 44 20.91 -0.91 -16.76
N TRP A 45 19.68 -1.36 -16.59
CA TRP A 45 18.46 -0.62 -16.91
C TRP A 45 18.02 0.37 -15.82
N VAL A 46 18.57 0.33 -14.61
CA VAL A 46 18.19 1.29 -13.56
C VAL A 46 18.89 2.62 -13.83
N SER A 47 18.13 3.71 -14.02
CA SER A 47 18.70 5.02 -14.40
C SER A 47 19.69 5.57 -13.36
N ARG A 48 19.46 5.27 -12.07
CA ARG A 48 20.31 5.64 -10.91
C ARG A 48 20.13 4.63 -9.77
N TYR A 49 21.23 4.13 -9.22
CA TYR A 49 21.26 3.24 -8.05
C TYR A 49 22.06 3.89 -6.92
N THR A 50 21.41 4.10 -5.77
CA THR A 50 22.06 4.52 -4.52
C THR A 50 22.18 3.28 -3.63
N PRO A 51 23.37 2.97 -3.08
CA PRO A 51 23.50 1.83 -2.18
C PRO A 51 22.76 2.14 -0.87
N HIS A 52 21.80 1.27 -0.59
CA HIS A 52 20.85 1.34 0.51
C HIS A 52 21.43 1.80 1.86
N ARG A 53 20.79 2.77 2.52
CA ARG A 53 20.91 2.99 3.97
C ARG A 53 19.71 2.34 4.69
N VAL A 54 19.94 1.08 5.06
CA VAL A 54 19.12 0.11 5.83
C VAL A 54 17.62 0.44 6.07
N LEU A 55 16.71 -0.29 5.40
CA LEU A 55 15.37 -0.55 5.90
C LEU A 55 15.65 -1.52 7.03
N SER A 56 15.18 -1.19 8.24
CA SER A 56 15.47 -2.05 9.38
C SER A 56 14.98 -3.47 9.08
N GLU A 57 15.61 -4.43 9.77
CA GLU A 57 15.21 -5.83 9.81
C GLU A 57 13.73 -6.03 10.20
N ASP A 58 13.03 -4.95 10.61
CA ASP A 58 11.59 -4.91 10.93
C ASP A 58 10.66 -4.89 9.70
N SER A 59 11.20 -4.86 8.47
CA SER A 59 10.44 -5.19 7.26
C SER A 59 10.18 -6.70 7.13
N ALA A 60 9.80 -7.35 8.22
CA ALA A 60 9.42 -8.76 8.24
C ALA A 60 8.30 -9.04 7.22
N ASP A 61 8.24 -10.29 6.73
CA ASP A 61 7.21 -10.73 5.80
C ASP A 61 5.80 -10.33 6.29
N ARG A 62 5.15 -9.40 5.57
CA ARG A 62 3.87 -8.79 5.99
C ARG A 62 2.69 -9.27 5.14
N ILE A 63 1.56 -9.52 5.79
CA ILE A 63 0.27 -9.74 5.15
C ILE A 63 -0.47 -8.40 5.13
N ILE A 64 -0.87 -7.97 3.95
CA ILE A 64 -1.58 -6.70 3.75
C ILE A 64 -3.01 -7.02 3.35
N LEU A 65 -3.96 -6.59 4.16
CA LEU A 65 -5.38 -6.73 3.89
C LEU A 65 -5.83 -5.54 3.06
N ASP A 66 -6.22 -5.82 1.81
CA ASP A 66 -6.78 -4.82 0.92
C ASP A 66 -8.13 -4.30 1.44
N THR A 67 -8.48 -3.12 0.96
CA THR A 67 -9.73 -2.41 1.13
C THR A 67 -10.96 -3.30 0.99
N ASN A 68 -11.04 -4.12 -0.07
CA ASN A 68 -12.20 -5.00 -0.27
C ASN A 68 -12.33 -6.08 0.81
N ILE A 69 -11.21 -6.61 1.34
CA ILE A 69 -11.23 -7.59 2.44
C ILE A 69 -11.80 -6.95 3.70
N VAL A 70 -11.27 -5.77 4.04
CA VAL A 70 -11.70 -5.01 5.21
C VAL A 70 -13.19 -4.66 5.11
N ARG A 71 -13.64 -4.19 3.94
CA ARG A 71 -15.03 -3.90 3.65
C ARG A 71 -15.94 -5.10 3.88
N TYR A 72 -15.60 -6.28 3.34
CA TYR A 72 -16.46 -7.47 3.49
C TYR A 72 -16.59 -7.96 4.92
N ILE A 73 -15.50 -7.91 5.69
CA ILE A 73 -15.53 -8.26 7.12
C ILE A 73 -16.44 -7.29 7.87
N ILE A 74 -16.34 -5.99 7.58
CA ILE A 74 -17.10 -4.96 8.26
C ILE A 74 -18.57 -4.99 7.89
N GLN A 75 -18.89 -5.21 6.63
CA GLN A 75 -20.28 -5.39 6.20
C GLN A 75 -20.92 -6.68 6.73
N GLY A 76 -20.17 -7.54 7.44
CA GLY A 76 -20.68 -8.81 7.94
C GLY A 76 -21.06 -9.76 6.81
N SER A 77 -20.33 -9.70 5.68
CA SER A 77 -20.55 -10.59 4.56
C SER A 77 -20.45 -12.05 5.04
N THR A 78 -21.30 -12.90 4.48
CA THR A 78 -21.33 -14.34 4.78
C THR A 78 -20.85 -15.18 3.60
N ASN A 79 -20.45 -14.55 2.48
CA ASN A 79 -19.92 -15.28 1.33
C ASN A 79 -18.51 -15.80 1.67
N PRO A 80 -18.32 -17.14 1.79
CA PRO A 80 -17.03 -17.71 2.16
C PRO A 80 -15.93 -17.48 1.11
N GLU A 81 -16.28 -17.16 -0.14
CA GLU A 81 -15.29 -16.84 -1.17
C GLU A 81 -14.68 -15.44 -1.00
N ASN A 82 -15.40 -14.53 -0.33
CA ASN A 82 -15.03 -13.12 -0.22
C ASN A 82 -14.54 -12.73 1.18
N VAL A 83 -14.78 -13.57 2.18
CA VAL A 83 -14.52 -13.24 3.58
C VAL A 83 -13.30 -14.00 4.05
N LEU A 84 -12.28 -13.26 4.49
CA LEU A 84 -11.12 -13.82 5.15
C LEU A 84 -11.48 -14.19 6.59
N ASP A 85 -11.30 -15.47 6.94
CA ASP A 85 -11.45 -15.94 8.31
C ASP A 85 -10.28 -15.41 9.16
N LEU A 86 -10.55 -14.37 9.95
CA LEU A 86 -9.56 -13.74 10.83
C LEU A 86 -9.11 -14.65 11.98
N VAL A 87 -9.93 -15.60 12.41
CA VAL A 87 -9.54 -16.58 13.44
C VAL A 87 -8.50 -17.53 12.87
N ASP A 88 -8.75 -18.05 11.66
CA ASP A 88 -7.80 -18.89 10.94
C ASP A 88 -6.52 -18.14 10.60
N LEU A 89 -6.62 -16.88 10.12
CA LEU A 89 -5.47 -16.02 9.88
C LEU A 89 -4.63 -15.84 11.15
N GLY A 90 -5.25 -15.49 12.27
CA GLY A 90 -4.55 -15.29 13.54
C GLY A 90 -3.80 -16.53 14.02
N ARG A 91 -4.37 -17.72 13.78
CA ARG A 91 -3.73 -19.01 14.08
C ARG A 91 -2.59 -19.37 13.12
N LEU A 92 -2.75 -19.05 11.83
CA LEU A 92 -1.88 -19.55 10.76
C LEU A 92 -0.75 -18.60 10.39
N LYS A 93 -0.88 -17.30 10.66
CA LYS A 93 0.08 -16.28 10.24
C LYS A 93 1.50 -16.45 10.80
N GLY A 94 1.68 -17.21 11.89
CA GLY A 94 2.99 -17.36 12.53
C GLY A 94 3.62 -16.00 12.84
N ASP A 95 4.88 -15.83 12.42
CA ASP A 95 5.67 -14.61 12.60
C ASP A 95 5.31 -13.49 11.61
N HIS A 96 4.45 -13.77 10.60
CA HIS A 96 3.99 -12.75 9.68
C HIS A 96 3.21 -11.66 10.41
N LYS A 97 3.60 -10.41 10.16
CA LYS A 97 2.88 -9.22 10.63
C LYS A 97 1.67 -8.98 9.73
N VAL A 98 0.59 -8.41 10.25
CA VAL A 98 -0.62 -8.13 9.47
C VAL A 98 -0.96 -6.65 9.57
N SER A 99 -1.22 -6.00 8.44
CA SER A 99 -1.71 -4.63 8.39
C SER A 99 -2.89 -4.53 7.43
N ILE A 100 -3.76 -3.55 7.64
CA ILE A 100 -4.69 -3.10 6.59
C ILE A 100 -4.01 -2.04 5.72
N ALA A 101 -4.40 -1.94 4.45
CA ALA A 101 -3.98 -0.83 3.59
C ALA A 101 -4.52 0.52 4.12
N ASP A 102 -3.82 1.63 3.86
CA ASP A 102 -4.26 2.97 4.26
C ASP A 102 -5.59 3.36 3.61
N ALA A 103 -5.82 2.98 2.35
CA ALA A 103 -7.09 3.20 1.67
C ALA A 103 -8.24 2.43 2.34
N ALA A 104 -7.97 1.26 2.93
CA ALA A 104 -8.96 0.51 3.69
C ALA A 104 -9.46 1.31 4.89
N TRP A 105 -8.60 2.09 5.53
CA TRP A 105 -8.97 2.98 6.62
C TRP A 105 -9.96 4.08 6.18
N ALA A 106 -9.84 4.61 4.97
CA ALA A 106 -10.83 5.56 4.46
C ALA A 106 -12.23 4.93 4.33
N GLU A 107 -12.30 3.64 3.96
CA GLU A 107 -13.56 2.91 3.89
C GLU A 107 -14.14 2.54 5.26
N LEU A 108 -13.27 2.29 6.25
CA LEU A 108 -13.69 2.16 7.65
C LEU A 108 -14.49 3.39 8.09
N LEU A 109 -13.96 4.57 7.77
CA LEU A 109 -14.59 5.84 8.09
C LEU A 109 -15.89 6.05 7.31
N GLU A 110 -15.91 5.72 6.02
CA GLU A 110 -17.11 5.82 5.21
C GLU A 110 -18.25 4.93 5.76
N ALA A 111 -17.93 3.69 6.16
CA ALA A 111 -18.90 2.75 6.72
C ALA A 111 -19.57 3.27 8.00
N LEU A 112 -18.85 4.03 8.83
CA LEU A 112 -19.39 4.66 10.04
C LEU A 112 -20.30 5.85 9.76
N VAL A 113 -19.99 6.64 8.72
CA VAL A 113 -20.60 7.97 8.53
C VAL A 113 -21.73 7.97 7.50
N ARG A 114 -21.95 6.85 6.78
CA ARG A 114 -23.04 6.74 5.80
C ARG A 114 -24.40 7.13 6.42
N HIS A 115 -24.95 8.24 5.92
CA HIS A 115 -26.21 8.84 6.38
C HIS A 115 -27.46 7.95 6.19
N THR A 116 -27.38 6.88 5.39
CA THR A 116 -28.46 5.92 5.19
C THR A 116 -27.96 4.51 5.46
N GLY A 117 -28.50 3.87 6.51
CA GLY A 117 -28.14 2.49 6.86
C GLY A 117 -26.70 2.30 7.37
N GLY A 118 -26.13 3.33 8.01
CA GLY A 118 -24.86 3.22 8.72
C GLY A 118 -24.86 2.11 9.78
N MET A 119 -23.67 1.62 10.10
CA MET A 119 -23.47 0.54 11.07
C MET A 119 -23.85 0.98 12.48
N SER A 120 -24.53 0.12 13.26
CA SER A 120 -24.73 0.41 14.68
C SER A 120 -23.39 0.38 15.43
N SER A 121 -23.31 1.05 16.58
CA SER A 121 -22.13 1.03 17.45
C SER A 121 -21.74 -0.39 17.87
N GLU A 122 -22.72 -1.25 18.14
CA GLU A 122 -22.51 -2.66 18.48
C GLU A 122 -21.98 -3.46 17.28
N GLU A 123 -22.52 -3.22 16.09
CA GLU A 123 -22.04 -3.86 14.86
C GLU A 123 -20.62 -3.42 14.53
N TRP A 124 -20.30 -2.14 14.70
CA TRP A 124 -18.96 -1.60 14.53
C TRP A 124 -17.97 -2.22 15.49
N ALA A 125 -18.26 -2.16 16.79
CA ALA A 125 -17.41 -2.73 17.82
C ALA A 125 -17.19 -4.23 17.59
N ARG A 126 -18.24 -4.96 17.20
CA ARG A 126 -18.15 -6.39 16.87
C ARG A 126 -17.29 -6.64 15.64
N ASN A 127 -17.47 -5.89 14.56
CA ASN A 127 -16.84 -6.20 13.28
C ASN A 127 -15.40 -5.66 13.19
N VAL A 128 -15.17 -4.42 13.65
CA VAL A 128 -13.82 -3.84 13.73
C VAL A 128 -12.99 -4.47 14.84
N GLY A 129 -13.63 -4.88 15.94
CA GLY A 129 -12.96 -5.60 17.03
C GLY A 129 -12.29 -6.91 16.59
N GLN A 130 -12.76 -7.55 15.52
CA GLN A 130 -12.16 -8.79 15.00
C GLN A 130 -10.72 -8.58 14.52
N PHE A 131 -10.39 -7.39 14.02
CA PHE A 131 -9.03 -7.07 13.56
C PHE A 131 -8.03 -6.97 14.71
N GLY A 132 -8.47 -6.64 15.93
CA GLY A 132 -7.58 -6.46 17.08
C GLY A 132 -6.78 -7.70 17.46
N ALA A 133 -7.27 -8.90 17.10
CA ALA A 133 -6.58 -10.17 17.37
C ALA A 133 -5.52 -10.53 16.31
N VAL A 134 -5.57 -9.91 15.12
CA VAL A 134 -4.72 -10.28 13.98
C VAL A 134 -3.72 -9.21 13.58
N LEU A 135 -4.09 -7.93 13.70
CA LEU A 135 -3.26 -6.83 13.25
C LEU A 135 -2.00 -6.70 14.11
N ASP A 136 -0.92 -6.29 13.45
CA ASP A 136 0.33 -5.91 14.08
C ASP A 136 0.09 -4.71 15.00
N PRO A 137 0.30 -4.83 16.33
CA PRO A 137 0.03 -3.73 17.26
C PRO A 137 0.97 -2.53 17.04
N GLU A 138 2.12 -2.75 16.38
CA GLU A 138 3.07 -1.69 16.11
C GLU A 138 2.69 -0.87 14.87
N LEU A 139 2.16 -1.54 13.83
CA LEU A 139 1.78 -0.96 12.56
C LEU A 139 0.46 -1.59 12.03
N PRO A 140 -0.68 -1.31 12.67
CA PRO A 140 -1.96 -1.92 12.28
C PRO A 140 -2.45 -1.44 10.91
N ILE A 141 -2.10 -0.21 10.53
CA ILE A 141 -2.38 0.39 9.22
C ILE A 141 -1.03 0.58 8.52
N LEU A 142 -0.90 0.02 7.32
CA LEU A 142 0.30 0.20 6.51
C LEU A 142 0.30 1.62 5.92
N PRO A 143 1.43 2.34 5.95
CA PRO A 143 1.55 3.61 5.25
C PRO A 143 1.30 3.44 3.74
N GLY A 144 0.67 4.42 3.11
CA GLY A 144 0.46 4.46 1.66
C GLY A 144 1.26 5.58 0.97
N GLY A 145 0.99 5.76 -0.33
CA GLY A 145 1.56 6.82 -1.15
C GLY A 145 3.08 7.01 -0.99
N ARG A 146 3.51 8.24 -0.68
CA ARG A 146 4.95 8.59 -0.59
C ARG A 146 5.66 7.83 0.53
N GLU A 147 5.01 7.58 1.66
CA GLU A 147 5.64 6.89 2.79
C GLU A 147 5.89 5.42 2.45
N LEU A 148 4.95 4.79 1.75
CA LEU A 148 5.14 3.45 1.19
C LEU A 148 6.21 3.42 0.09
N ALA A 149 6.27 4.45 -0.76
CA ALA A 149 7.30 4.59 -1.77
C ALA A 149 8.71 4.76 -1.15
N ILE A 150 8.81 5.43 0.00
CA ILE A 150 10.05 5.53 0.76
C ILE A 150 10.38 4.18 1.42
N LEU A 151 9.40 3.53 2.05
CA LEU A 151 9.57 2.22 2.69
C LEU A 151 9.93 1.11 1.70
N SER A 152 9.48 1.24 0.46
CA SER A 152 9.87 0.33 -0.62
C SER A 152 11.23 0.66 -1.23
N GLY A 153 11.85 1.79 -0.90
CA GLY A 153 13.09 2.23 -1.53
C GLY A 153 12.91 2.74 -2.97
N LEU A 154 11.68 3.05 -3.37
CA LEU A 154 11.40 3.74 -4.64
C LEU A 154 11.66 5.24 -4.55
N VAL A 155 11.65 5.79 -3.34
CA VAL A 155 11.95 7.21 -3.07
C VAL A 155 12.97 7.30 -1.95
N ALA A 156 14.13 7.89 -2.24
CA ALA A 156 15.10 8.19 -1.21
C ALA A 156 14.57 9.30 -0.29
N SER A 157 14.64 9.08 1.02
CA SER A 157 14.37 10.12 2.01
C SER A 157 15.25 9.93 3.24
N PRO A 158 16.40 10.64 3.33
CA PRO A 158 17.33 10.48 4.44
C PRO A 158 16.77 10.97 5.78
N GLU A 159 15.69 11.76 5.75
CA GLU A 159 15.01 12.30 6.91
C GLU A 159 13.88 11.40 7.41
N PHE A 160 13.43 10.43 6.59
CA PHE A 160 12.35 9.54 6.95
C PHE A 160 12.80 8.54 8.01
N LYS A 161 12.05 8.47 9.11
CA LYS A 161 12.25 7.47 10.16
C LYS A 161 10.96 6.71 10.38
N PHE A 162 11.00 5.41 10.13
CA PHE A 162 9.85 4.54 10.36
C PHE A 162 9.36 4.58 11.82
N SER A 163 10.29 4.71 12.78
CA SER A 163 9.98 4.87 14.21
C SER A 163 9.15 6.12 14.53
N GLU A 164 9.17 7.15 13.68
CA GLU A 164 8.35 8.35 13.84
C GLU A 164 6.94 8.19 13.21
N VAL A 165 6.78 7.22 12.30
CA VAL A 165 5.55 6.98 11.53
C VAL A 165 4.66 5.91 12.17
N ALA A 166 5.25 4.84 12.70
CA ALA A 166 4.49 3.77 13.34
C ALA A 166 3.59 4.26 14.51
N PRO A 167 4.04 5.17 15.40
CA PRO A 167 3.18 5.73 16.46
C PRO A 167 1.94 6.45 15.91
N PHE A 168 2.08 7.13 14.77
CA PHE A 168 0.97 7.82 14.12
C PHE A 168 -0.09 6.81 13.65
N TYR A 169 0.29 5.79 12.89
CA TYR A 169 -0.67 4.78 12.38
C TYR A 169 -1.29 3.94 13.50
N ARG A 170 -0.55 3.69 14.58
CA ARG A 170 -1.09 3.08 15.81
C ARG A 170 -2.15 3.97 16.45
N ALA A 171 -1.88 5.27 16.57
CA ALA A 171 -2.82 6.24 17.12
C ALA A 171 -4.06 6.39 16.22
N VAL A 172 -3.91 6.42 14.90
CA VAL A 172 -5.01 6.44 13.93
C VAL A 172 -5.90 5.21 14.10
N TRP A 173 -5.31 4.01 14.19
CA TRP A 173 -6.07 2.79 14.44
C TRP A 173 -6.79 2.82 15.77
N GLY A 174 -6.11 3.23 16.86
CA GLY A 174 -6.74 3.35 18.18
C GLY A 174 -7.91 4.33 18.18
N TYR A 175 -7.76 5.46 17.50
CA TYR A 175 -8.81 6.45 17.32
C TYR A 175 -10.04 5.91 16.58
N THR A 176 -9.84 5.20 15.46
CA THR A 176 -10.97 4.67 14.68
C THR A 176 -11.59 3.43 15.29
N SER A 177 -10.77 2.47 15.73
CA SER A 177 -11.26 1.22 16.35
C SER A 177 -11.98 1.47 17.67
N GLY A 178 -11.60 2.54 18.39
CA GLY A 178 -12.25 2.96 19.63
C GLY A 178 -13.48 3.85 19.46
N ALA A 179 -13.81 4.29 18.24
CA ALA A 179 -14.98 5.11 18.00
C ALA A 179 -16.26 4.31 18.28
N THR A 180 -17.17 4.88 19.07
CA THR A 180 -18.48 4.28 19.36
C THR A 180 -19.61 4.93 18.59
N SER A 181 -19.37 6.09 17.98
CA SER A 181 -20.28 6.73 17.05
C SER A 181 -19.53 7.57 16.01
N ALA A 182 -20.23 7.99 14.96
CA ALA A 182 -19.68 8.92 13.98
C ALA A 182 -19.24 10.26 14.60
N GLU A 183 -19.92 10.73 15.66
CA GLU A 183 -19.57 11.96 16.38
C GLU A 183 -18.24 11.86 17.14
N ASP A 184 -17.80 10.66 17.54
CA ASP A 184 -16.48 10.49 18.16
C ASP A 184 -15.36 10.81 17.16
N LEU A 185 -15.58 10.53 15.88
CA LEU A 185 -14.65 10.82 14.81
C LEU A 185 -14.64 12.29 14.35
N LEU A 186 -15.61 13.08 14.82
CA LEU A 186 -15.63 14.54 14.65
C LEU A 186 -14.84 15.27 15.74
N LYS A 187 -14.34 14.56 16.76
CA LYS A 187 -13.56 15.13 17.85
C LYS A 187 -12.07 14.96 17.56
N SER A 188 -11.25 15.93 17.96
CA SER A 188 -9.80 15.77 17.92
C SER A 188 -9.33 14.72 18.94
N TYR A 189 -8.30 13.97 18.57
CA TYR A 189 -7.66 12.95 19.39
C TYR A 189 -6.17 13.24 19.55
N THR A 190 -5.72 13.45 20.79
CA THR A 190 -4.31 13.71 21.08
C THR A 190 -3.60 12.41 21.43
N TYR A 191 -2.45 12.16 20.80
CA TYR A 191 -1.56 11.06 21.17
C TYR A 191 -0.16 11.59 21.49
N LYS A 192 0.58 10.82 22.29
CA LYS A 192 1.98 11.10 22.63
C LYS A 192 2.88 10.11 21.95
N THR A 193 3.99 10.60 21.42
CA THR A 193 5.08 9.78 20.89
C THR A 193 6.05 9.41 22.00
N GLU A 194 6.98 8.48 21.73
CA GLU A 194 7.94 7.97 22.70
C GLU A 194 8.90 9.06 23.23
N ASP A 195 9.15 10.10 22.45
CA ASP A 195 9.96 11.26 22.86
C ASP A 195 9.18 12.28 23.71
N GLY A 196 7.91 11.99 24.02
CA GLY A 196 7.02 12.82 24.83
C GLY A 196 6.30 13.94 24.06
N ARG A 197 6.53 14.10 22.75
CA ARG A 197 5.80 15.09 21.95
C ARG A 197 4.35 14.67 21.73
N GLU A 198 3.46 15.66 21.81
CA GLU A 198 2.03 15.50 21.58
C GLU A 198 1.66 15.88 20.15
N TYR A 199 0.78 15.08 19.55
CA TYR A 199 0.25 15.26 18.21
C TYR A 199 -1.26 15.08 18.24
N VAL A 200 -1.98 15.72 17.31
CA VAL A 200 -3.45 15.75 17.30
C VAL A 200 -3.98 15.22 15.99
N ILE A 201 -4.78 14.16 16.03
CA ILE A 201 -5.55 13.60 14.92
C ILE A 201 -6.93 14.26 14.90
N GLY A 202 -7.44 14.62 13.73
CA GLY A 202 -8.79 15.16 13.57
C GLY A 202 -8.94 16.66 13.94
N PRO A 203 -10.16 17.21 13.83
CA PRO A 203 -11.42 16.53 13.49
C PRO A 203 -11.42 16.01 12.06
N LEU A 204 -12.06 14.86 11.80
CA LEU A 204 -12.20 14.34 10.44
C LEU A 204 -13.31 15.10 9.69
N ASP A 205 -12.99 15.60 8.50
CA ASP A 205 -13.97 16.23 7.62
C ASP A 205 -14.54 15.19 6.63
N PHE A 206 -15.77 14.75 6.89
CA PHE A 206 -16.48 13.79 6.06
C PHE A 206 -17.14 14.39 4.81
N SER A 207 -17.06 15.70 4.60
CA SER A 207 -17.58 16.33 3.37
C SER A 207 -16.64 16.18 2.17
N SER A 208 -15.36 15.86 2.42
CA SER A 208 -14.29 15.86 1.44
C SER A 208 -13.77 14.48 0.95
N PRO A 209 -14.14 13.29 1.47
CA PRO A 209 -13.57 12.01 0.99
C PRO A 209 -13.69 11.81 -0.53
N MET A 210 -14.87 12.08 -1.10
CA MET A 210 -15.08 11.98 -2.55
C MET A 210 -14.21 12.94 -3.36
N LYS A 211 -13.91 14.12 -2.82
CA LYS A 211 -13.00 15.09 -3.44
C LYS A 211 -11.57 14.55 -3.45
N VAL A 212 -11.12 13.98 -2.34
CA VAL A 212 -9.78 13.37 -2.22
C VAL A 212 -9.63 12.20 -3.21
N PHE A 213 -10.64 11.32 -3.29
CA PHE A 213 -10.64 10.23 -4.26
C PHE A 213 -10.64 10.72 -5.72
N GLY A 214 -11.42 11.76 -6.04
CA GLY A 214 -11.42 12.37 -7.37
C GLY A 214 -10.08 13.00 -7.75
N GLU A 215 -9.44 13.71 -6.82
CA GLU A 215 -8.09 14.26 -7.02
C GLU A 215 -7.04 13.16 -7.27
N ARG A 216 -7.19 11.99 -6.65
CA ARG A 216 -6.31 10.83 -6.87
C ARG A 216 -6.51 10.22 -8.25
N ALA A 217 -7.76 9.96 -8.65
CA ALA A 217 -8.07 9.43 -9.97
C ALA A 217 -7.50 10.32 -11.09
N ALA A 218 -7.68 11.64 -10.98
CA ALA A 218 -7.17 12.60 -11.96
C ALA A 218 -5.62 12.62 -12.02
N LYS A 219 -4.95 12.54 -10.88
CA LYS A 219 -3.47 12.45 -10.82
C LYS A 219 -2.96 11.15 -11.44
N TRP A 220 -3.65 10.05 -11.19
CA TRP A 220 -3.32 8.75 -11.78
C TRP A 220 -3.50 8.75 -13.29
N GLU A 221 -4.61 9.26 -13.79
CA GLU A 221 -4.87 9.45 -15.22
C GLU A 221 -3.75 10.26 -15.89
N THR A 222 -3.35 11.36 -15.25
CA THR A 222 -2.24 12.20 -15.73
C THR A 222 -0.93 11.42 -15.77
N TYR A 223 -0.62 10.65 -14.73
CA TYR A 223 0.60 9.84 -14.66
C TYR A 223 0.64 8.78 -15.77
N ILE A 224 -0.42 7.98 -15.90
CA ILE A 224 -0.50 6.93 -16.92
C ILE A 224 -0.44 7.52 -18.32
N SER A 225 -1.11 8.66 -18.56
CA SER A 225 -1.03 9.36 -19.85
C SER A 225 0.40 9.80 -20.19
N ASN A 226 1.19 10.22 -19.19
CA ASN A 226 2.59 10.57 -19.40
C ASN A 226 3.46 9.33 -19.70
N VAL A 227 3.19 8.21 -19.02
CA VAL A 227 3.91 6.94 -19.23
C VAL A 227 3.55 6.28 -20.56
N ALA A 228 2.32 6.50 -21.04
CA ALA A 228 1.85 5.97 -22.31
C ALA A 228 2.67 6.46 -23.53
N LEU A 229 3.44 7.55 -23.41
CA LEU A 229 4.28 8.13 -24.47
C LEU A 229 3.56 8.51 -25.78
N GLY A 230 2.24 8.28 -25.91
CA GLY A 230 1.44 8.55 -27.11
C GLY A 230 1.82 7.70 -28.33
N ILE A 231 2.65 6.67 -28.14
CA ILE A 231 3.11 5.75 -29.20
C ILE A 231 2.58 4.36 -28.84
N PRO A 232 1.97 3.62 -29.79
CA PRO A 232 1.52 2.25 -29.56
C PRO A 232 2.73 1.33 -29.43
N LEU A 233 3.24 1.21 -28.21
CA LEU A 233 4.24 0.22 -27.81
C LEU A 233 3.53 -1.04 -27.30
N ASP A 234 4.17 -2.19 -27.49
CA ASP A 234 3.72 -3.43 -26.85
C ASP A 234 4.05 -3.45 -25.33
N LEU A 235 3.56 -4.49 -24.63
CA LEU A 235 3.76 -4.61 -23.18
C LEU A 235 5.25 -4.69 -22.79
N GLU A 236 6.07 -5.42 -23.55
CA GLU A 236 7.50 -5.59 -23.24
C GLU A 236 8.27 -4.27 -23.41
N GLN A 237 7.92 -3.51 -24.45
CA GLN A 237 8.47 -2.18 -24.70
C GLN A 237 8.08 -1.18 -23.62
N HIS A 238 6.83 -1.20 -23.14
CA HIS A 238 6.40 -0.40 -21.99
C HIS A 238 7.08 -0.82 -20.70
N VAL A 239 7.24 -2.13 -20.45
CA VAL A 239 8.01 -2.64 -19.31
C VAL A 239 9.45 -2.11 -19.34
N ALA A 240 10.11 -2.17 -20.50
CA ALA A 240 11.46 -1.65 -20.68
C ALA A 240 11.53 -0.13 -20.44
N ALA A 241 10.55 0.62 -20.96
CA ALA A 241 10.46 2.07 -20.79
C ALA A 241 10.28 2.44 -19.30
N VAL A 242 9.32 1.82 -18.61
CA VAL A 242 9.08 2.03 -17.17
C VAL A 242 10.34 1.69 -16.37
N ARG A 243 10.96 0.53 -16.62
CA ARG A 243 12.22 0.11 -15.97
C ARG A 243 13.31 1.16 -16.13
N SER A 244 13.54 1.61 -17.37
CA SER A 244 14.58 2.58 -17.70
C SER A 244 14.38 3.95 -17.04
N GLY A 245 13.15 4.28 -16.66
CA GLY A 245 12.82 5.54 -15.98
C GLY A 245 12.95 5.49 -14.46
N LEU A 246 13.11 4.31 -13.85
CA LEU A 246 13.15 4.18 -12.39
C LEU A 246 14.51 4.60 -11.83
N ALA A 247 14.48 5.33 -10.71
CA ALA A 247 15.60 5.53 -9.81
C ALA A 247 15.25 4.85 -8.48
N VAL A 248 16.14 4.00 -7.98
CA VAL A 248 15.84 3.17 -6.81
C VAL A 248 16.93 3.29 -5.75
N ASP A 249 16.51 3.27 -4.50
CA ASP A 249 17.31 3.24 -3.28
C ASP A 249 16.89 2.01 -2.46
N MET A 250 17.18 0.81 -3.00
CA MET A 250 16.83 -0.50 -2.43
C MET A 250 18.01 -1.48 -2.59
N PRO A 251 18.12 -2.54 -1.77
CA PRO A 251 19.12 -3.59 -2.00
C PRO A 251 18.90 -4.26 -3.36
N MET A 252 19.97 -4.63 -4.07
CA MET A 252 19.88 -5.29 -5.39
C MET A 252 18.94 -6.50 -5.41
N GLN A 253 18.92 -7.28 -4.32
CA GLN A 253 18.06 -8.46 -4.16
C GLN A 253 16.56 -8.13 -4.03
N ALA A 254 16.23 -6.87 -3.72
CA ALA A 254 14.86 -6.39 -3.65
C ALA A 254 14.38 -5.77 -4.98
N VAL A 255 15.30 -5.46 -5.91
CA VAL A 255 14.97 -4.85 -7.21
C VAL A 255 14.06 -5.75 -8.04
N ASP A 256 14.25 -7.07 -7.97
CA ASP A 256 13.39 -8.02 -8.68
C ASP A 256 11.92 -7.96 -8.21
N ARG A 257 11.68 -7.50 -6.96
CA ARG A 257 10.32 -7.31 -6.42
C ARG A 257 9.58 -6.13 -7.05
N LEU A 258 10.31 -5.19 -7.67
CA LEU A 258 9.71 -4.16 -8.51
C LEU A 258 9.10 -4.72 -9.79
N GLY A 259 9.42 -5.97 -10.14
CA GLY A 259 8.91 -6.64 -11.33
C GLY A 259 7.40 -6.52 -11.44
N LEU A 260 6.66 -6.82 -10.37
CA LEU A 260 5.19 -6.74 -10.37
C LEU A 260 4.69 -5.30 -10.57
N PHE A 261 5.27 -4.34 -9.85
CA PHE A 261 4.90 -2.92 -9.97
C PHE A 261 5.13 -2.38 -11.40
N VAL A 262 6.34 -2.57 -11.94
CA VAL A 262 6.74 -2.15 -13.29
C VAL A 262 5.74 -2.66 -14.32
N HIS A 263 5.45 -3.95 -14.23
CA HIS A 263 4.60 -4.63 -15.18
C HIS A 263 3.14 -4.17 -15.10
N ALA A 264 2.63 -3.92 -13.90
CA ALA A 264 1.30 -3.37 -13.72
C ALA A 264 1.20 -1.96 -14.33
N VAL A 265 2.18 -1.08 -14.08
CA VAL A 265 2.23 0.25 -14.70
C VAL A 265 2.27 0.15 -16.23
N ALA A 266 3.11 -0.74 -16.77
CA ALA A 266 3.18 -0.98 -18.21
C ALA A 266 1.84 -1.47 -18.79
N HIS A 267 1.12 -2.33 -18.09
CA HIS A 267 -0.21 -2.79 -18.50
C HIS A 267 -1.21 -1.63 -18.59
N TYR A 268 -1.25 -0.75 -17.58
CA TYR A 268 -2.10 0.45 -17.61
C TYR A 268 -1.70 1.42 -18.73
N ALA A 269 -0.41 1.57 -19.02
CA ALA A 269 0.07 2.39 -20.14
C ALA A 269 -0.35 1.82 -21.51
N VAL A 270 -0.39 0.49 -21.66
CA VAL A 270 -0.94 -0.17 -22.85
C VAL A 270 -2.45 0.09 -22.96
N GLU A 271 -3.20 -0.07 -21.87
CA GLU A 271 -4.64 0.22 -21.85
C GLU A 271 -4.93 1.69 -22.23
N ALA A 272 -4.15 2.64 -21.72
CA ALA A 272 -4.28 4.07 -22.03
C ALA A 272 -3.96 4.45 -23.47
N ASN A 273 -3.10 3.68 -24.14
CA ASN A 273 -2.82 3.88 -25.56
C ASN A 273 -3.85 3.24 -26.48
N ASN A 274 -4.89 2.55 -25.97
CA ASN A 274 -5.87 1.89 -26.81
C ASN A 274 -6.86 2.91 -27.43
N PRO A 275 -6.79 3.20 -28.74
CA PRO A 275 -7.64 4.22 -29.36
C PRO A 275 -9.12 3.81 -29.41
N ALA A 276 -9.43 2.51 -29.31
CA ALA A 276 -10.80 2.00 -29.31
C ALA A 276 -11.48 2.13 -27.93
N ARG A 277 -10.69 2.31 -26.87
CA ARG A 277 -11.17 2.45 -25.50
C ARG A 277 -10.23 3.40 -24.74
N PRO A 278 -10.48 4.72 -24.81
CA PRO A 278 -9.73 5.71 -24.03
C PRO A 278 -9.75 5.29 -22.56
N TYR A 279 -8.59 5.34 -21.91
CA TYR A 279 -8.50 5.01 -20.50
C TYR A 279 -9.16 6.10 -19.67
N GLU A 280 -10.20 5.71 -18.92
CA GLU A 280 -10.85 6.54 -17.91
C GLU A 280 -10.41 5.99 -16.55
N ALA A 281 -9.71 6.81 -15.77
CA ALA A 281 -9.22 6.38 -14.47
C ALA A 281 -10.39 6.14 -13.51
N ASP A 282 -10.50 4.92 -13.00
CA ASP A 282 -11.34 4.64 -11.84
C ASP A 282 -10.60 5.11 -10.58
N ILE A 283 -11.35 5.57 -9.58
CA ILE A 283 -10.85 5.84 -8.22
C ILE A 283 -10.11 4.59 -7.68
N ASN A 284 -10.63 3.41 -8.01
CA ASN A 284 -10.03 2.14 -7.59
C ASN A 284 -8.65 1.91 -8.22
N ASP A 285 -8.37 2.41 -9.43
CA ASP A 285 -7.08 2.17 -10.09
C ASP A 285 -5.90 2.85 -9.36
N ALA A 286 -6.15 4.02 -8.75
CA ALA A 286 -5.14 4.70 -7.95
C ALA A 286 -4.87 3.98 -6.62
N VAL A 287 -5.91 3.39 -6.02
CA VAL A 287 -5.82 2.62 -4.76
C VAL A 287 -5.13 1.27 -5.01
N ASP A 288 -5.47 0.61 -6.10
CA ASP A 288 -4.87 -0.64 -6.55
C ASP A 288 -3.37 -0.47 -6.86
N LEU A 289 -2.95 0.68 -7.38
CA LEU A 289 -1.52 0.94 -7.55
C LEU A 289 -0.79 1.14 -6.22
N ASP A 290 -1.41 1.87 -5.28
CA ASP A 290 -0.82 2.08 -3.96
C ASP A 290 -0.55 0.74 -3.26
N ILE A 291 -1.48 -0.22 -3.38
CA ILE A 291 -1.27 -1.57 -2.82
C ILE A 291 -0.22 -2.38 -3.60
N LEU A 292 -0.02 -2.11 -4.89
CA LEU A 292 1.06 -2.72 -5.68
C LEU A 292 2.45 -2.21 -5.28
N TYR A 293 2.60 -0.98 -4.75
CA TYR A 293 3.86 -0.59 -4.10
C TYR A 293 4.15 -1.47 -2.90
N ALA A 294 3.12 -1.90 -2.19
CA ALA A 294 3.31 -2.77 -1.04
C ALA A 294 3.85 -4.16 -1.44
N ALA A 295 3.58 -4.61 -2.66
CA ALA A 295 4.14 -5.86 -3.18
C ALA A 295 5.65 -5.81 -3.46
N THR A 296 6.26 -4.61 -3.45
CA THR A 296 7.71 -4.44 -3.53
C THR A 296 8.41 -4.68 -2.19
N LEU A 297 7.66 -4.59 -1.09
CA LEU A 297 8.08 -5.03 0.22
C LEU A 297 8.10 -6.58 0.25
N PRO A 298 8.80 -7.21 1.20
CA PRO A 298 8.55 -8.61 1.54
C PRO A 298 7.13 -8.74 2.12
N ALA A 299 6.12 -8.75 1.25
CA ALA A 299 4.73 -8.78 1.65
C ALA A 299 3.91 -9.65 0.70
N VAL A 300 2.74 -10.09 1.19
CA VAL A 300 1.65 -10.65 0.41
C VAL A 300 0.42 -9.78 0.57
N VAL A 301 -0.30 -9.55 -0.52
CA VAL A 301 -1.53 -8.74 -0.54
C VAL A 301 -2.72 -9.69 -0.63
N CYS A 302 -3.63 -9.60 0.32
CA CYS A 302 -4.90 -10.32 0.31
C CYS A 302 -5.99 -9.40 -0.24
N THR A 303 -6.59 -9.79 -1.37
CA THR A 303 -7.65 -9.02 -2.02
C THR A 303 -8.69 -9.94 -2.67
N THR A 304 -9.93 -9.47 -2.78
CA THR A 304 -10.98 -10.07 -3.61
C THR A 304 -11.11 -9.38 -4.97
N ASP A 305 -10.31 -8.34 -5.23
CA ASP A 305 -10.34 -7.61 -6.49
C ASP A 305 -9.80 -8.50 -7.63
N LYS A 306 -10.70 -8.91 -8.52
CA LYS A 306 -10.37 -9.77 -9.65
C LYS A 306 -9.53 -9.04 -10.70
N ARG A 307 -9.66 -7.72 -10.83
CA ARG A 307 -8.86 -6.90 -11.75
C ARG A 307 -7.42 -6.86 -11.26
N LEU A 308 -7.21 -6.50 -9.99
CA LEU A 308 -5.88 -6.46 -9.38
C LEU A 308 -5.19 -7.83 -9.43
N GLN A 309 -5.91 -8.90 -9.08
CA GLN A 309 -5.40 -10.28 -9.21
C GLN A 309 -5.00 -10.61 -10.66
N ARG A 310 -5.84 -10.26 -11.62
CA ARG A 310 -5.58 -10.52 -13.05
C ARG A 310 -4.36 -9.74 -13.53
N ILE A 311 -4.23 -8.46 -13.19
CA ILE A 311 -3.06 -7.64 -13.55
C ILE A 311 -1.82 -8.28 -12.92
N ALA A 312 -1.86 -8.62 -11.64
CA ALA A 312 -0.71 -9.20 -10.97
C ALA A 312 -0.25 -10.53 -11.59
N ARG A 313 -1.19 -11.39 -12.00
CA ARG A 313 -0.90 -12.73 -12.55
C ARG A 313 -0.59 -12.74 -14.04
N ASN A 314 -1.21 -11.86 -14.82
CA ASN A 314 -1.13 -11.90 -16.29
C ASN A 314 -0.03 -11.02 -16.85
N THR A 315 0.65 -10.26 -16.01
CA THR A 315 1.74 -9.40 -16.47
C THR A 315 3.04 -10.14 -16.78
N GLY A 316 3.21 -11.38 -16.32
CA GLY A 316 4.45 -12.14 -16.49
C GLY A 316 5.49 -11.92 -15.39
N SER A 317 5.16 -11.15 -14.35
CA SER A 317 6.02 -11.02 -13.16
C SER A 317 6.09 -12.33 -12.36
N SER A 318 7.30 -12.74 -11.95
CA SER A 318 7.51 -13.87 -11.04
C SER A 318 6.88 -13.67 -9.66
N GLU A 319 6.61 -12.43 -9.28
CA GLU A 319 6.03 -12.07 -7.98
C GLU A 319 4.49 -11.96 -8.01
N GLY A 320 3.85 -12.23 -9.15
CA GLY A 320 2.40 -12.13 -9.29
C GLY A 320 1.60 -12.99 -8.30
N TRP A 321 2.20 -14.07 -7.79
CA TRP A 321 1.61 -14.95 -6.77
C TRP A 321 1.41 -14.28 -5.41
N ARG A 322 2.09 -13.16 -5.12
CA ARG A 322 1.96 -12.43 -3.86
C ARG A 322 0.59 -11.77 -3.69
N VAL A 323 -0.17 -11.61 -4.77
CA VAL A 323 -1.54 -11.10 -4.75
C VAL A 323 -2.50 -12.30 -4.70
N MET A 324 -3.06 -12.52 -3.51
CA MET A 324 -3.83 -13.71 -3.16
C MET A 324 -5.28 -13.36 -2.82
N THR A 325 -6.17 -14.28 -3.15
CA THR A 325 -7.50 -14.35 -2.56
C THR A 325 -7.42 -14.80 -1.08
N PRO A 326 -8.49 -14.62 -0.29
CA PRO A 326 -8.53 -15.13 1.08
C PRO A 326 -8.21 -16.63 1.20
N SER A 327 -8.76 -17.45 0.30
CA SER A 327 -8.56 -18.91 0.33
C SER A 327 -7.12 -19.29 -0.04
N GLU A 328 -6.52 -18.63 -1.02
CA GLU A 328 -5.13 -18.83 -1.41
C GLU A 328 -4.17 -18.43 -0.28
N LEU A 329 -4.42 -17.29 0.40
CA LEU A 329 -3.61 -16.85 1.54
C LEU A 329 -3.61 -17.91 2.65
N LEU A 330 -4.79 -18.39 3.05
CA LEU A 330 -4.90 -19.39 4.12
C LEU A 330 -4.27 -20.73 3.71
N ALA A 331 -4.39 -21.13 2.44
CA ALA A 331 -3.75 -22.33 1.91
C ALA A 331 -2.21 -22.19 1.92
N TRP A 332 -1.68 -21.04 1.50
CA TRP A 332 -0.26 -20.74 1.51
C TRP A 332 0.33 -20.79 2.93
N LEU A 333 -0.35 -20.17 3.91
CA LEU A 333 0.07 -20.21 5.32
C LEU A 333 0.04 -21.63 5.91
N ARG A 334 -0.96 -22.46 5.58
CA ARG A 334 -1.02 -23.86 6.00
C ARG A 334 0.16 -24.67 5.47
N ASN A 335 0.55 -24.43 4.21
CA ASN A 335 1.68 -25.10 3.59
C ASN A 335 3.00 -24.70 4.24
N GLN A 336 3.20 -23.40 4.51
CA GLN A 336 4.36 -22.87 5.24
C GLN A 336 4.52 -23.55 6.61
N ASN A 337 3.43 -23.59 7.39
CA ASN A 337 3.41 -24.21 8.72
C ASN A 337 3.64 -25.73 8.69
N SER A 338 3.28 -26.39 7.59
CA SER A 338 3.50 -27.83 7.42
C SER A 338 4.97 -28.16 7.11
N GLN A 339 5.67 -27.27 6.40
CA GLN A 339 7.09 -27.40 6.09
C GLN A 339 8.00 -27.01 7.26
N ALA A 340 7.54 -26.12 8.15
CA ALA A 340 8.28 -25.68 9.32
C ALA A 340 8.34 -26.72 10.47
N LYS A 341 7.56 -27.81 10.41
CA LYS A 341 7.65 -28.90 11.40
C LYS A 341 8.82 -29.83 11.04
N PRO A 342 9.89 -29.89 11.85
CA PRO A 342 10.94 -30.88 11.62
C PRO A 342 10.35 -32.28 11.72
N SER A 343 10.72 -33.15 10.78
CA SER A 343 10.45 -34.59 10.90
C SER A 343 11.09 -35.08 12.19
N ILE A 344 10.27 -35.52 13.15
CA ILE A 344 10.70 -36.08 14.43
C ILE A 344 11.37 -37.44 14.19
#